data_AF-K9ZZJ1-F1
#
_entry.id   AF-K9ZZJ1-F1
#
_cell.length_a   1.000
_cell.length_b   1.000
_cell.length_c   1.000
_cell.angle_alpha   90.00
_cell.angle_beta   90.00
_cell.angle_gamma   90.00
#
_symmetry.space_group_name_H-M   'P 1'
#
loop_
_entity.id
_entity.type
_entity.pdbx_description
1 polymer ?
#
loop_
_entity_poly.entity_id
_entity_poly.type
_entity_poly.pdbx_seq_one_letter_code
_entity_poly.pdbx_strand_id
1 'polypeptide(L)'
;MSLDELIAEQVQTAVARVVERHLERLALPATQSDLQNDTVFTVPELAAYLRVGKNAAYALCNQTPPPFPVRRIAGRVVISKRAVDRWLEAGDEPLSGDAPRVVFTPAQSAPRGVKAAAPLGRR
;
A
#
# COMPACT_ATOMS: atom_id res chain seq x y z
N MET A 1 39.94 -5.99 -46.96
CA MET A 1 38.69 -5.63 -46.25
C MET A 1 37.60 -5.62 -47.29
N SER A 2 36.78 -6.68 -47.31
CA SER A 2 35.72 -6.82 -48.31
C SER A 2 34.51 -5.96 -47.94
N LEU A 3 33.71 -5.57 -48.93
CA LEU A 3 32.45 -4.86 -48.69
C LEU A 3 31.53 -5.67 -47.75
N ASP A 4 31.56 -7.00 -47.85
CA ASP A 4 30.80 -7.92 -46.99
C ASP A 4 31.24 -7.89 -45.52
N GLU A 5 32.54 -7.72 -45.25
CA GLU A 5 33.05 -7.55 -43.88
C GLU A 5 32.56 -6.24 -43.28
N LEU A 6 32.56 -5.16 -44.07
CA LEU A 6 32.11 -3.85 -43.64
C LEU A 6 30.61 -3.85 -43.29
N ILE A 7 29.80 -4.52 -44.13
CA ILE A 7 28.35 -4.66 -43.89
C ILE A 7 28.09 -5.50 -42.64
N ALA A 8 28.81 -6.62 -42.46
CA ALA A 8 28.66 -7.47 -41.29
C ALA A 8 29.00 -6.72 -39.99
N GLU A 9 30.08 -5.94 -39.98
CA GLU A 9 30.51 -5.14 -38.83
C GLU A 9 29.49 -4.03 -38.51
N GLN A 10 28.95 -3.37 -39.53
CA GLN A 10 27.96 -2.31 -39.37
C GLN A 10 26.63 -2.85 -38.85
N VAL A 11 26.21 -4.03 -39.33
CA VAL A 11 25.01 -4.72 -38.84
C VAL A 11 25.19 -5.21 -37.41
N GLN A 12 26.33 -5.81 -37.07
CA GLN A 12 26.62 -6.23 -35.68
C GLN A 12 26.61 -5.04 -34.72
N THR A 13 27.20 -3.91 -35.13
CA THR A 13 27.18 -2.67 -34.34
C THR A 13 25.77 -2.12 -34.13
N ALA A 14 24.94 -2.16 -35.18
CA ALA A 14 23.55 -1.71 -35.09
C ALA A 14 22.71 -2.61 -34.18
N VAL A 15 22.88 -3.93 -34.30
CA VAL A 15 22.18 -4.92 -33.45
C VAL A 15 22.59 -4.76 -31.99
N ALA A 16 23.89 -4.59 -31.69
CA ALA A 16 24.38 -4.39 -30.33
C ALA A 16 23.70 -3.18 -29.66
N ARG A 17 23.59 -2.05 -30.37
CA ARG A 17 22.94 -0.83 -29.84
C ARG A 17 21.44 -1.01 -29.58
N VAL A 18 20.76 -1.77 -30.44
CA VAL A 18 19.32 -2.05 -30.27
C VAL A 18 19.10 -2.99 -29.09
N VAL A 19 19.93 -4.02 -28.94
CA VAL A 19 19.88 -4.96 -27.82
C VAL A 19 20.19 -4.25 -26.51
N GLU A 20 21.19 -3.36 -26.48
CA GLU A 20 21.54 -2.57 -25.29
C GLU A 20 20.38 -1.65 -24.86
N ARG A 21 19.77 -0.90 -25.79
CA ARG A 21 18.56 -0.12 -25.50
C ARG A 21 17.38 -0.96 -25.03
N HIS A 22 17.25 -2.18 -25.55
CA HIS A 22 16.18 -3.07 -25.12
C HIS A 22 16.44 -3.64 -23.73
N LEU A 23 17.70 -3.98 -23.43
CA LEU A 23 18.14 -4.41 -22.11
C LEU A 23 18.02 -3.29 -21.08
N GLU A 24 18.34 -2.04 -21.39
CA GLU A 24 18.08 -0.90 -20.50
C GLU A 24 16.58 -0.67 -20.25
N ARG A 25 15.74 -0.88 -21.27
CA ARG A 25 14.27 -0.80 -21.11
C ARG A 25 13.70 -1.95 -20.27
N LEU A 26 14.28 -3.14 -20.37
CA LEU A 26 13.87 -4.33 -19.61
C LEU A 26 14.54 -4.42 -18.24
N ALA A 27 15.66 -3.73 -18.05
CA ALA A 27 16.20 -3.35 -16.75
C ALA A 27 15.27 -2.29 -16.14
N LEU A 28 14.03 -2.71 -15.86
CA LEU A 28 13.34 -2.28 -14.66
C LEU A 28 14.40 -2.25 -13.56
N PRO A 29 14.52 -1.17 -12.77
CA PRO A 29 15.32 -1.25 -11.57
C PRO A 29 14.69 -2.39 -10.78
N ALA A 30 15.33 -3.56 -10.84
CA ALA A 30 15.13 -4.57 -9.84
C ALA A 30 15.45 -3.79 -8.57
N THR A 31 14.41 -3.41 -7.83
CA THR A 31 14.54 -2.79 -6.53
C THR A 31 15.20 -3.85 -5.65
N GLN A 32 16.51 -3.96 -5.81
CA GLN A 32 17.42 -4.81 -5.06
C GLN A 32 17.52 -4.34 -3.60
N SER A 33 16.71 -3.34 -3.23
CA SER A 33 16.44 -2.85 -1.89
C SER A 33 15.42 -3.70 -1.12
N ASP A 34 14.76 -4.70 -1.72
CA ASP A 34 13.70 -5.50 -1.07
C ASP A 34 14.19 -6.65 -0.17
N LEU A 35 15.50 -6.91 -0.09
CA LEU A 35 16.04 -7.96 0.81
C LEU A 35 16.55 -7.44 2.16
N GLN A 36 16.52 -6.13 2.39
CA GLN A 36 17.06 -5.53 3.61
C GLN A 36 15.93 -5.01 4.51
N ASN A 37 15.49 -5.88 5.42
CA ASN A 37 14.52 -5.63 6.49
C ASN A 37 13.04 -5.52 6.08
N ASP A 38 12.44 -6.65 5.70
CA ASP A 38 10.98 -6.86 5.69
C ASP A 38 10.41 -6.89 7.11
N THR A 39 10.45 -5.74 7.80
CA THR A 39 9.68 -5.58 9.04
C THR A 39 8.21 -5.58 8.66
N VAL A 40 7.52 -6.65 9.05
CA VAL A 40 6.06 -6.78 8.89
C VAL A 40 5.38 -6.37 10.18
N PHE A 41 4.26 -5.67 10.05
CA PHE A 41 3.35 -5.34 11.14
C PHE A 41 2.16 -6.27 11.11
N THR A 42 1.81 -6.78 12.28
CA THR A 42 0.47 -7.28 12.57
C THR A 42 -0.50 -6.12 12.79
N VAL A 43 -1.81 -6.38 12.73
CA VAL A 43 -2.84 -5.36 13.02
C VAL A 43 -2.62 -4.60 14.34
N PRO A 44 -2.30 -5.24 15.49
CA PRO A 44 -2.04 -4.50 16.72
C PRO A 44 -0.78 -3.64 16.65
N GLU A 45 0.27 -4.07 15.95
CA GLU A 45 1.48 -3.26 15.74
C GLU A 45 1.22 -2.08 14.81
N LEU A 46 0.43 -2.28 13.75
CA LEU A 46 -0.02 -1.19 12.87
C LEU A 46 -0.83 -0.15 13.64
N ALA A 47 -1.73 -0.60 14.53
CA ALA A 47 -2.52 0.30 15.37
C ALA A 47 -1.63 1.14 16.30
N ALA A 48 -0.60 0.53 16.89
CA ALA A 48 0.38 1.24 17.71
C ALA A 48 1.22 2.22 16.88
N TYR A 49 1.63 1.81 15.67
CA TYR A 49 2.43 2.61 14.76
C TYR A 49 1.69 3.86 14.27
N LEU A 50 0.46 3.69 13.80
CA LEU A 50 -0.41 4.79 13.34
C LEU A 50 -1.08 5.55 14.50
N ARG A 51 -0.89 5.11 15.75
CA ARG A 51 -1.56 5.64 16.95
C ARG A 51 -3.08 5.69 16.83
N VAL A 52 -3.67 4.68 16.20
CA VAL A 52 -5.13 4.54 16.02
C VAL A 52 -5.68 3.39 16.88
N GLY A 53 -6.99 3.40 17.12
CA GLY A 53 -7.66 2.27 17.77
C GLY A 53 -7.58 0.99 16.94
N LYS A 54 -7.52 -0.17 17.60
CA LYS A 54 -7.46 -1.50 16.94
C LYS A 54 -8.58 -1.68 15.90
N ASN A 55 -9.80 -1.25 16.22
CA ASN A 55 -10.94 -1.34 15.31
C ASN A 55 -10.74 -0.51 14.03
N ALA A 56 -10.11 0.66 14.13
CA ALA A 56 -9.81 1.51 12.98
C ALA A 56 -8.73 0.86 12.10
N ALA A 57 -7.69 0.26 12.71
CA ALA A 57 -6.69 -0.50 11.97
C ALA A 57 -7.29 -1.72 11.23
N TYR A 58 -8.20 -2.45 11.88
CA TYR A 58 -8.96 -3.53 11.23
C TYR A 58 -9.82 -3.03 10.08
N ALA A 59 -10.51 -1.89 10.26
CA ALA A 59 -11.32 -1.28 9.22
C ALA A 59 -10.45 -0.92 8.01
N LEU A 60 -9.30 -0.28 8.21
CA LEU A 60 -8.34 0.08 7.16
C LEU A 60 -7.90 -1.16 6.35
N CYS A 61 -7.60 -2.27 7.04
CA CYS A 61 -7.18 -3.51 6.37
C CYS A 61 -8.30 -4.20 5.58
N ASN A 62 -9.57 -3.89 5.86
CA ASN A 62 -10.75 -4.49 5.22
C ASN A 62 -11.43 -3.54 4.22
N GLN A 63 -10.86 -2.36 3.94
CA GLN A 63 -11.37 -1.46 2.90
C GLN A 63 -11.19 -2.09 1.50
N THR A 64 -12.13 -1.79 0.59
CA THR A 64 -12.10 -2.28 -0.80
C THR A 64 -12.23 -1.08 -1.76
N PRO A 65 -11.19 -0.69 -2.51
CA PRO A 65 -9.83 -1.25 -2.48
C PRO A 65 -9.06 -0.85 -1.21
N PRO A 66 -8.15 -1.72 -0.71
CA PRO A 66 -7.34 -1.39 0.46
C PRO A 66 -6.30 -0.33 0.12
N PRO A 67 -6.00 0.62 1.03
CA PRO A 67 -5.04 1.70 0.80
C PRO A 67 -3.59 1.22 0.64
N PHE A 68 -3.27 0.04 1.17
CA PHE A 68 -1.95 -0.58 1.07
C PHE A 68 -2.08 -2.11 0.90
N PRO A 69 -1.06 -2.79 0.35
CA PRO A 69 -1.05 -4.24 0.19
C PRO A 69 -1.11 -4.96 1.54
N VAL A 70 -2.23 -5.65 1.77
CA VAL A 70 -2.46 -6.50 2.93
C VAL A 70 -2.27 -7.96 2.54
N ARG A 71 -1.46 -8.71 3.30
CA ARG A 71 -1.29 -10.16 3.12
C ARG A 71 -1.89 -10.91 4.31
N ARG A 72 -2.45 -12.09 4.05
CA ARG A 72 -2.92 -13.00 5.11
C ARG A 72 -2.03 -14.23 5.11
N ILE A 73 -1.27 -14.44 6.19
CA ILE A 73 -0.36 -15.59 6.35
C ILE A 73 -0.82 -16.37 7.58
N ALA A 74 -1.14 -17.66 7.39
CA ALA A 74 -1.61 -18.55 8.47
C ALA A 74 -2.78 -17.97 9.31
N GLY A 75 -3.74 -17.31 8.65
CA GLY A 75 -4.90 -16.70 9.31
C GLY A 75 -4.62 -15.36 10.03
N ARG A 76 -3.39 -14.86 9.97
CA ARG A 76 -3.01 -13.54 10.52
C ARG A 76 -2.88 -12.52 9.41
N VAL A 77 -3.36 -11.31 9.66
CA VAL A 77 -3.21 -10.16 8.77
C VAL A 77 -1.84 -9.52 9.04
N VAL A 78 -1.04 -9.43 7.98
CA VAL A 78 0.31 -8.85 7.99
C VAL A 78 0.42 -7.79 6.91
N ILE A 79 1.03 -6.67 7.27
CA ILE A 79 1.24 -5.51 6.43
C ILE A 79 2.73 -5.20 6.44
N SER A 80 3.34 -4.95 5.28
CA SER A 80 4.75 -4.53 5.25
C SER A 80 4.87 -3.08 5.74
N LYS A 81 5.85 -2.80 6.60
CA LYS A 81 6.12 -1.44 7.06
C LYS A 81 6.27 -0.46 5.90
N ARG A 82 7.03 -0.85 4.87
CA ARG A 82 7.25 -0.05 3.66
C ARG A 82 5.97 0.35 2.93
N ALA A 83 4.98 -0.54 2.89
CA ALA A 83 3.72 -0.22 2.25
C ALA A 83 2.95 0.86 3.01
N VAL A 84 3.02 0.81 4.35
CA VAL A 84 2.43 1.83 5.22
C VAL A 84 3.17 3.15 5.09
N ASP A 85 4.51 3.12 5.12
CA ASP A 85 5.34 4.33 4.97
C ASP A 85 5.08 5.01 3.62
N ARG A 86 5.06 4.24 2.53
CA ARG A 86 4.71 4.77 1.19
C ARG A 86 3.31 5.37 1.15
N TRP A 87 2.35 4.76 1.83
CA TRP A 87 0.98 5.30 1.90
C TRP A 87 0.93 6.62 2.68
N LEU A 88 1.70 6.73 3.77
CA LEU A 88 1.84 7.97 4.52
C LEU A 88 2.53 9.07 3.69
N GLU A 89 3.61 8.74 2.99
CA GLU A 89 4.32 9.65 2.08
C GLU A 89 3.44 10.12 0.92
N ALA A 90 2.60 9.24 0.36
CA ALA A 90 1.65 9.59 -0.69
C ALA A 90 0.54 10.53 -0.19
N GLY A 91 0.22 10.50 1.11
CA GLY A 91 -0.69 11.46 1.75
C GLY A 91 -0.03 12.80 2.09
N ASP A 92 1.30 12.87 2.03
CA ASP A 92 2.12 14.05 2.34
C ASP A 92 2.59 14.78 1.07
N GLU A 93 1.98 14.50 -0.09
CA GLU A 93 2.15 15.42 -1.23
C GLU A 93 1.77 16.83 -0.74
N PRO A 94 2.68 17.81 -0.80
CA PRO A 94 2.36 19.15 -0.35
C PRO A 94 1.23 19.63 -1.24
N LEU A 95 0.04 19.76 -0.67
CA LEU A 95 -1.12 20.41 -1.26
C LEU A 95 -0.73 21.86 -1.60
N SER A 96 -0.06 22.02 -2.73
CA SER A 96 0.11 23.28 -3.41
C SER A 96 -1.24 23.62 -4.04
N GLY A 97 -2.10 24.23 -3.23
CA GLY A 97 -3.32 24.90 -3.68
C GLY A 97 -4.61 24.19 -3.28
N ASP A 98 -5.32 24.83 -2.34
CA ASP A 98 -6.78 24.84 -2.27
C ASP A 98 -7.51 23.49 -2.09
N ALA A 99 -7.58 22.98 -0.85
CA ALA A 99 -8.59 22.00 -0.48
C ALA A 99 -9.40 22.47 0.75
N PRO A 100 -10.74 22.41 0.70
CA PRO A 100 -11.59 22.86 1.80
C PRO A 100 -11.42 21.92 3.01
N ARG A 101 -11.17 22.51 4.18
CA ARG A 101 -11.13 21.81 5.47
C ARG A 101 -12.45 21.07 5.68
N VAL A 102 -12.44 19.74 5.56
CA VAL A 102 -13.53 18.90 6.03
C VAL A 102 -13.49 18.91 7.56
N VAL A 103 -14.36 19.73 8.16
CA VAL A 103 -14.54 19.79 9.60
C VAL A 103 -15.16 18.46 10.04
N PHE A 104 -14.41 17.69 10.82
CA PHE A 104 -14.91 16.50 11.48
C PHE A 104 -15.98 16.92 12.51
N THR A 105 -17.25 16.90 12.13
CA THR A 105 -18.34 16.91 13.12
C THR A 105 -18.44 15.52 13.73
N PRO A 106 -18.20 15.34 15.05
CA PRO A 106 -18.46 14.07 15.69
C PRO A 106 -19.95 13.75 15.58
N ALA A 107 -20.27 12.62 14.94
CA ALA A 107 -21.62 12.12 14.84
C ALA A 107 -22.19 11.94 16.26
N GLN A 108 -23.36 12.55 16.48
CA GLN A 108 -24.17 12.48 17.68
C GLN A 108 -24.17 11.08 18.30
N SER A 109 -23.73 11.03 19.56
CA SER A 109 -23.88 9.86 20.42
C SER A 109 -25.38 9.58 20.61
N ALA A 110 -25.87 8.46 20.07
CA ALA A 110 -27.24 8.01 20.29
C ALA A 110 -27.48 7.71 21.79
N PRO A 111 -28.64 8.07 22.37
CA PRO A 111 -28.93 7.84 23.77
C PRO A 111 -29.06 6.34 24.08
N ARG A 112 -28.26 5.90 25.05
CA ARG A 112 -28.39 4.60 25.73
C ARG A 112 -29.73 4.53 26.47
N GLY A 113 -30.47 3.44 26.23
CA GLY A 113 -31.26 2.79 27.26
C GLY A 113 -32.75 3.07 27.27
N VAL A 114 -33.51 2.10 26.77
CA VAL A 114 -34.82 1.76 27.35
C VAL A 114 -34.84 0.25 27.58
N LYS A 115 -34.75 -0.16 28.84
CA LYS A 115 -35.00 -1.54 29.26
C LYS A 115 -36.49 -1.80 29.10
N ALA A 116 -36.90 -2.63 28.15
CA ALA A 116 -38.25 -3.18 28.13
C ALA A 116 -38.38 -4.17 29.29
N ALA A 117 -39.22 -3.81 30.27
CA ALA A 117 -39.59 -4.65 31.39
C ALA A 117 -40.49 -5.80 30.92
N ALA A 118 -40.16 -7.02 31.35
CA ALA A 118 -41.03 -8.18 31.20
C ALA A 118 -42.23 -8.07 32.15
N PRO A 119 -43.48 -8.27 31.69
CA PRO A 119 -44.58 -8.54 32.60
C PRO A 119 -44.51 -10.00 33.04
N LEU A 120 -44.30 -10.17 34.35
CA LEU A 120 -44.39 -11.42 35.09
C LEU A 120 -45.75 -12.08 34.87
N GLY A 121 -45.75 -13.36 34.50
CA GLY A 121 -46.91 -14.20 34.70
C GLY A 121 -47.21 -14.38 36.19
N ARG A 122 -48.48 -14.30 36.56
CA ARG A 122 -49.03 -14.99 37.73
C ARG A 122 -50.50 -15.35 37.46
N ARG A 123 -50.70 -16.68 37.42
CA ARG A 123 -51.83 -17.50 37.90
C ARG A 123 -53.24 -17.16 37.43
#